data_AF-A0A7S0T5V9-F1
#
_entry.id   AF-A0A7S0T5V9-F1
#
_cell.length_a   1.000
_cell.length_b   1.000
_cell.length_c   1.000
_cell.angle_alpha   90.00
_cell.angle_beta   90.00
_cell.angle_gamma   90.00
#
_symmetry.space_group_name_H-M   'P 1'
#
loop_
_entity.id
_entity.type
_entity.pdbx_description
1 polymer ?
#
loop_
_entity_poly.entity_id
_entity_poly.type
_entity_poly.pdbx_seq_one_letter_code
_entity_poly.pdbx_strand_id
1 'polypeptide(L)'
;LEHYSNTTTNYNTNTTTVKSPAQKRRQQQQQQLQWLESSSRITPQFKSTNSDNNHTNGSNDEWFELFNEDDVVRVRAVRIQHGVSTVGFVVDELLNGISSSSLSSPSCSSSSSSSSKTHSVGRRAVILGDTKEAQAIAGFAEGCDVLVHEATFNDEDRRLARQR
;
A
#
# COMPACT_ATOMS: atom_id res chain seq x y z
N LEU A 1 63.63 13.53 34.84
CA LEU A 1 62.46 12.65 35.05
C LEU A 1 61.29 13.30 34.34
N GLU A 2 61.14 13.03 33.04
CA GLU A 2 60.02 13.52 32.24
C GLU A 2 58.97 12.40 32.15
N HIS A 3 57.78 12.69 32.66
CA HIS A 3 56.64 11.78 32.62
C HIS A 3 55.89 11.95 31.29
N TYR A 4 56.08 11.00 30.37
CA TYR A 4 55.24 10.86 29.18
C TYR A 4 53.94 10.13 29.55
N SER A 5 52.79 10.80 29.39
CA SER A 5 51.46 10.21 29.56
C SER A 5 50.93 9.74 28.21
N ASN A 6 50.77 8.42 28.05
CA ASN A 6 50.16 7.81 26.87
C ASN A 6 48.64 8.02 26.87
N THR A 7 48.13 8.71 25.86
CA THR A 7 46.69 8.88 25.61
C THR A 7 46.22 7.81 24.63
N THR A 8 45.55 6.78 25.13
CA THR A 8 44.95 5.72 24.29
C THR A 8 43.62 6.22 23.72
N THR A 9 43.57 6.42 22.40
CA THR A 9 42.34 6.80 21.69
C THR A 9 41.57 5.54 21.30
N ASN A 10 40.40 5.33 21.91
CA ASN A 10 39.46 4.26 21.56
C ASN A 10 38.64 4.67 20.34
N TYR A 11 38.93 4.11 19.18
CA TYR A 11 38.08 4.23 17.99
C TYR A 11 36.96 3.21 18.05
N ASN A 12 35.74 3.69 18.36
CA ASN A 12 34.54 2.88 18.34
C ASN A 12 34.10 2.67 16.88
N THR A 13 34.37 1.49 16.33
CA THR A 13 34.00 1.13 14.96
C THR A 13 32.57 0.59 14.93
N ASN A 14 31.60 1.48 14.74
CA ASN A 14 30.22 1.08 14.44
C ASN A 14 30.16 0.51 13.01
N THR A 15 30.40 -0.80 12.88
CA THR A 15 30.19 -1.56 11.65
C THR A 15 28.70 -1.63 11.36
N THR A 16 28.22 -0.78 10.45
CA THR A 16 26.86 -0.85 9.92
C THR A 16 26.79 -2.01 8.94
N THR A 17 26.28 -3.15 9.41
CA THR A 17 26.12 -4.35 8.58
C THR A 17 25.07 -4.10 7.50
N VAL A 18 25.52 -3.79 6.28
CA VAL A 18 24.65 -3.63 5.12
C VAL A 18 24.06 -5.00 4.77
N LYS A 19 22.76 -5.17 5.03
CA LYS A 19 22.05 -6.41 4.67
C LYS A 19 22.05 -6.59 3.15
N SER A 20 22.37 -7.80 2.69
CA SER A 20 22.33 -8.11 1.27
C SER A 20 20.90 -8.00 0.72
N PRO A 21 20.72 -7.75 -0.60
CA PRO A 21 19.39 -7.70 -1.22
C PRO A 21 18.56 -8.97 -0.98
N ALA A 22 19.20 -10.13 -0.86
CA ALA A 22 18.53 -11.38 -0.52
C ALA A 22 18.01 -11.40 0.93
N GLN A 23 18.79 -10.88 1.89
CA GLN A 23 18.37 -10.78 3.28
C GLN A 23 17.21 -9.80 3.46
N LYS A 24 17.21 -8.68 2.73
CA LYS A 24 16.09 -7.72 2.72
C LYS A 24 14.80 -8.38 2.22
N ARG A 25 14.86 -9.08 1.07
CA ARG A 25 13.69 -9.81 0.52
C ARG A 25 13.14 -10.87 1.46
N ARG A 26 14.02 -11.63 2.13
CA ARG A 26 13.61 -12.66 3.09
C ARG A 26 12.95 -12.06 4.34
N GLN A 27 13.49 -10.95 4.85
CA GLN A 27 12.89 -10.24 5.98
C GLN A 27 11.49 -9.71 5.63
N GLN A 28 11.31 -9.19 4.41
CA GLN A 28 10.02 -8.71 3.93
C GLN A 28 8.98 -9.84 3.79
N GLN A 29 9.37 -10.99 3.24
CA GLN A 29 8.47 -12.15 3.18
C GLN A 29 8.04 -12.61 4.59
N GLN A 30 8.95 -12.59 5.57
CA GLN A 30 8.62 -12.91 6.95
C GLN A 30 7.64 -11.91 7.57
N GLN A 31 7.79 -10.61 7.29
CA GLN A 31 6.83 -9.59 7.73
C GLN A 31 5.45 -9.79 7.11
N GLN A 32 5.38 -10.14 5.82
CA GLN A 32 4.12 -10.46 5.14
C GLN A 32 3.41 -11.68 5.75
N LEU A 33 4.16 -12.75 6.04
CA LEU A 33 3.60 -13.96 6.67
C LEU A 33 3.12 -13.69 8.10
N GLN A 34 3.96 -13.04 8.91
CA GLN A 34 3.58 -12.66 10.28
C GLN A 34 2.34 -11.77 10.29
N TRP A 35 2.19 -10.91 9.28
CA TRP A 35 0.99 -10.11 9.11
C TRP A 35 -0.24 -10.94 8.76
N LEU A 36 -0.14 -11.89 7.82
CA LEU A 36 -1.25 -12.81 7.49
C LEU A 36 -1.73 -13.59 8.73
N GLU A 37 -0.80 -14.03 9.58
CA GLU A 37 -1.10 -14.72 10.84
C GLU A 37 -1.75 -13.81 11.89
N SER A 38 -1.37 -12.53 11.93
CA SER A 38 -1.97 -11.55 12.85
C SER A 38 -3.36 -11.12 12.38
N SER A 39 -3.52 -10.99 11.06
CA SER A 39 -4.74 -10.59 10.36
C SER A 39 -5.84 -11.65 10.38
N SER A 40 -5.47 -12.93 10.51
CA SER A 40 -6.40 -14.05 10.63
C SER A 40 -7.03 -14.19 12.02
N ARG A 41 -6.53 -13.46 13.03
CA ARG A 41 -7.16 -13.35 14.36
C ARG A 41 -8.19 -12.22 14.46
N ILE A 42 -8.26 -11.35 13.46
CA ILE A 42 -9.27 -10.30 13.35
C ILE A 42 -10.37 -10.83 12.44
N THR A 43 -11.30 -11.60 13.01
CA THR A 43 -12.56 -11.92 12.36
C THR A 43 -13.39 -10.64 12.30
N PRO A 44 -13.72 -10.09 11.12
CA PRO A 44 -14.68 -9.00 11.07
C PRO A 44 -16.02 -9.58 11.52
N GLN A 45 -16.52 -9.12 12.67
CA GLN A 45 -17.94 -9.23 12.99
C GLN A 45 -18.69 -8.35 11.98
N PHE A 46 -18.93 -8.89 10.78
CA PHE A 46 -19.81 -8.26 9.81
C PHE A 46 -21.24 -8.37 10.37
N LYS A 47 -21.63 -7.39 11.19
CA LYS A 47 -23.04 -7.18 11.50
C LYS A 47 -23.71 -6.73 10.21
N SER A 48 -24.35 -7.66 9.52
CA SER A 48 -25.30 -7.34 8.47
C SER A 48 -26.47 -6.59 9.11
N THR A 49 -26.43 -5.26 9.06
CA THR A 49 -27.60 -4.44 9.32
C THR A 49 -28.26 -4.16 7.98
N ASN A 50 -29.36 -4.88 7.75
CA ASN A 50 -30.37 -4.54 6.78
C ASN A 50 -30.94 -3.14 7.11
N SER A 51 -31.30 -2.39 6.06
CA SER A 51 -32.07 -1.13 6.10
C SER A 51 -31.31 0.15 6.47
N ASP A 52 -30.88 0.91 5.46
CA ASP A 52 -31.53 2.17 5.05
C ASP A 52 -30.56 3.08 4.26
N ASN A 53 -31.09 3.67 3.19
CA ASN A 53 -30.40 4.47 2.20
C ASN A 53 -29.85 5.79 2.77
N ASN A 54 -28.65 5.75 3.36
CA ASN A 54 -27.77 6.90 3.50
C ASN A 54 -26.35 6.44 3.88
N HIS A 55 -25.47 6.22 2.90
CA HIS A 55 -24.06 5.91 3.15
C HIS A 55 -23.20 7.16 2.95
N THR A 56 -23.16 7.99 3.99
CA THR A 56 -22.01 8.85 4.25
C THR A 56 -21.09 8.14 5.25
N ASN A 57 -19.86 7.88 4.82
CA ASN A 57 -18.65 7.76 5.64
C ASN A 57 -18.71 6.81 6.85
N GLY A 58 -18.28 5.56 6.66
CA GLY A 58 -18.08 4.65 7.79
C GLY A 58 -17.52 3.26 7.51
N SER A 59 -16.97 2.96 6.33
CA SER A 59 -16.15 1.76 6.20
C SER A 59 -14.74 2.08 6.70
N ASN A 60 -14.28 1.32 7.69
CA ASN A 60 -12.86 1.27 8.02
C ASN A 60 -12.14 0.60 6.83
N ASP A 61 -11.94 1.35 5.75
CA ASP A 61 -11.13 0.93 4.61
C ASP A 61 -9.68 0.90 5.08
N GLU A 62 -9.32 -0.19 5.74
CA GLU A 62 -7.99 -0.40 6.29
C GLU A 62 -7.02 -0.63 5.12
N TRP A 63 -6.42 0.47 4.66
CA TRP A 63 -5.36 0.46 3.67
C TRP A 63 -4.03 0.12 4.33
N PHE A 64 -3.28 -0.78 3.70
CA PHE A 64 -1.92 -1.10 4.13
C PHE A 64 -0.94 -0.62 3.07
N GLU A 65 -0.09 0.35 3.41
CA GLU A 65 1.04 0.73 2.57
C GLU A 65 2.14 -0.33 2.71
N LEU A 66 2.44 -1.04 1.61
CA LEU A 66 3.40 -2.15 1.59
C LEU A 66 4.80 -1.69 1.19
N PHE A 67 4.87 -0.72 0.28
CA PHE A 67 6.11 -0.20 -0.28
C PHE A 67 6.00 1.31 -0.48
N ASN A 68 6.92 2.04 0.13
CA ASN A 68 7.08 3.49 -0.05
C ASN A 68 8.58 3.88 -0.04
N GLU A 69 9.49 2.94 -0.30
CA GLU A 69 10.93 3.18 -0.14
C GLU A 69 11.58 3.78 -1.40
N ASP A 70 11.02 3.55 -2.59
CA ASP A 70 11.69 3.86 -3.84
C ASP A 70 11.24 5.17 -4.51
N ASP A 71 10.37 5.97 -3.87
CA ASP A 71 9.77 7.23 -4.38
C ASP A 71 9.11 7.13 -5.79
N VAL A 72 9.18 5.99 -6.49
CA VAL A 72 8.71 5.80 -7.88
C VAL A 72 7.41 5.02 -7.95
N VAL A 73 7.13 4.16 -6.96
CA VAL A 73 5.92 3.34 -6.90
C VAL A 73 5.42 3.28 -5.48
N ARG A 74 4.10 3.45 -5.30
CA ARG A 74 3.40 3.17 -4.05
C ARG A 74 2.49 1.97 -4.26
N VAL A 75 2.66 0.94 -3.42
CA VAL A 75 1.80 -0.25 -3.44
C VAL A 75 0.99 -0.29 -2.15
N ARG A 76 -0.33 -0.39 -2.30
CA ARG A 76 -1.28 -0.57 -1.20
C ARG A 76 -2.00 -1.90 -1.34
N ALA A 77 -2.32 -2.54 -0.23
CA ALA A 77 -3.18 -3.72 -0.20
C ALA A 77 -4.53 -3.40 0.41
N VAL A 78 -5.56 -4.08 -0.09
CA VAL A 78 -6.93 -3.97 0.40
C VAL A 78 -7.54 -5.36 0.54
N ARG A 79 -8.29 -5.59 1.62
CA ARG A 79 -8.98 -6.87 1.80
C ARG A 79 -10.14 -6.96 0.82
N ILE A 80 -10.30 -8.12 0.20
CA ILE A 80 -11.41 -8.41 -0.71
C ILE A 80 -12.22 -9.59 -0.19
N GLN A 81 -13.52 -9.60 -0.49
CA GLN A 81 -14.41 -10.63 -0.01
C GLN A 81 -14.23 -11.92 -0.80
N HIS A 82 -13.84 -12.98 -0.12
CA HIS A 82 -13.67 -14.31 -0.71
C HIS A 82 -13.87 -15.42 0.35
N GLY A 83 -13.88 -16.69 -0.07
CA GLY A 83 -14.05 -17.84 0.86
C GLY A 83 -12.86 -18.06 1.79
N VAL A 84 -11.70 -17.53 1.43
CA VAL A 84 -10.49 -17.46 2.25
C VAL A 84 -10.03 -16.01 2.33
N SER A 85 -9.11 -15.70 3.27
CA SER A 85 -8.56 -14.36 3.42
C SER A 85 -7.75 -13.97 2.17
N THR A 86 -8.29 -13.06 1.37
CA THR A 86 -7.67 -12.59 0.11
C THR A 86 -7.46 -11.09 0.15
N VAL A 87 -6.44 -10.62 -0.58
CA VAL A 87 -6.14 -9.19 -0.75
C VAL A 87 -6.07 -8.84 -2.24
N GLY A 88 -6.49 -7.62 -2.57
CA GLY A 88 -6.18 -6.95 -3.82
C GLY A 88 -5.06 -5.94 -3.62
N PHE A 89 -4.40 -5.55 -4.70
CA PHE A 89 -3.29 -4.60 -4.71
C PHE A 89 -3.63 -3.40 -5.58
N VAL A 90 -3.30 -2.22 -5.07
CA VAL A 90 -3.35 -0.95 -5.80
C VAL A 90 -1.94 -0.45 -5.96
N VAL A 91 -1.52 -0.27 -7.21
CA VAL A 91 -0.18 0.16 -7.60
C VAL A 91 -0.30 1.53 -8.23
N ASP A 92 0.22 2.54 -7.54
CA ASP A 92 0.32 3.91 -8.04
C ASP A 92 1.77 4.18 -8.49
N GLU A 93 1.98 4.55 -9.75
CA GLU A 93 3.21 5.17 -10.21
C GLU A 93 3.31 6.56 -9.57
N LEU A 94 4.47 6.90 -8.98
CA LEU A 94 4.73 8.20 -8.38
C LEU A 94 5.65 8.99 -9.30
N LEU A 95 5.22 10.19 -9.70
CA LEU A 95 6.02 11.09 -10.51
C LEU A 95 6.84 11.98 -9.57
N ASN A 96 8.14 11.72 -9.51
CA ASN A 96 9.08 12.52 -8.73
C ASN A 96 9.33 13.88 -9.38
N GLY A 97 9.00 14.95 -8.65
CA GLY A 97 9.65 16.24 -8.82
C GLY A 97 9.34 17.01 -10.10
N ILE A 98 8.42 16.57 -10.95
CA ILE A 98 7.76 17.50 -11.88
C ILE A 98 6.75 18.27 -11.05
N SER A 99 7.26 19.25 -10.30
CA SER A 99 6.43 20.32 -9.77
C SER A 99 5.59 20.82 -10.94
N SER A 100 4.27 20.71 -10.81
CA SER A 100 3.28 21.17 -11.80
C SER A 100 3.35 22.69 -12.07
N SER A 101 4.36 23.37 -11.51
CA SER A 101 4.69 24.77 -11.74
C SER A 101 5.19 25.08 -13.16
N SER A 102 5.49 24.09 -14.01
CA SER A 102 5.79 24.33 -15.44
C SER A 102 4.55 24.35 -16.35
N LEU A 103 3.34 24.10 -15.81
CA LEU A 103 2.07 24.22 -16.55
C LEU A 103 1.11 25.26 -15.98
N SER A 104 1.48 25.96 -14.90
CA SER A 104 0.73 27.12 -14.42
C SER A 104 1.08 28.37 -15.22
N SER A 105 0.08 28.98 -15.86
CA SER A 105 0.12 30.36 -16.31
C SER A 105 0.65 31.29 -15.19
N PRO A 106 1.38 32.37 -15.52
CA PRO A 106 2.08 33.18 -14.52
C PRO A 106 1.09 33.97 -13.66
N SER A 107 0.90 33.59 -12.40
CA SER A 107 0.34 34.50 -11.39
C SER A 107 0.87 34.20 -9.99
N CYS A 108 1.69 35.14 -9.51
CA CYS A 108 2.05 35.51 -8.14
C CYS A 108 2.02 34.46 -7.01
N SER A 109 3.23 34.24 -6.49
CA SER A 109 3.64 33.53 -5.28
C SER A 109 3.00 33.97 -3.97
N SER A 110 2.85 33.00 -3.05
CA SER A 110 3.07 33.19 -1.61
C SER A 110 3.64 31.88 -1.04
N SER A 111 4.89 31.95 -0.59
CA SER A 111 5.70 30.83 -0.13
C SER A 111 5.62 30.67 1.39
N SER A 112 5.03 29.56 1.85
CA SER A 112 5.25 29.02 3.20
C SER A 112 5.94 27.66 3.07
N SER A 113 7.21 27.62 3.46
CA SER A 113 8.12 26.48 3.33
C SER A 113 7.88 25.42 4.41
N SER A 114 7.01 24.46 4.12
CA SER A 114 7.10 23.10 4.64
C SER A 114 7.26 22.18 3.44
N SER A 115 8.49 21.73 3.17
CA SER A 115 8.82 20.92 1.99
C SER A 115 8.39 19.47 2.17
N SER A 116 7.08 19.21 2.28
CA SER A 116 6.57 17.88 1.98
C SER A 116 6.69 17.68 0.48
N LYS A 117 7.51 16.71 0.05
CA LYS A 117 7.52 16.29 -1.36
C LYS A 117 6.10 15.84 -1.70
N THR A 118 5.37 16.61 -2.49
CA THR A 118 4.09 16.19 -3.05
C THR A 118 4.38 15.42 -4.33
N HIS A 119 4.18 14.11 -4.31
CA HIS A 119 4.27 13.29 -5.52
C HIS A 119 2.94 13.43 -6.27
N SER A 120 3.00 13.78 -7.55
CA SER A 120 1.82 13.59 -8.41
C SER A 120 1.69 12.10 -8.73
N VAL A 121 0.48 11.57 -8.70
CA VAL A 121 0.21 10.18 -9.05
C VAL A 121 0.23 10.09 -10.58
N GLY A 122 1.11 9.23 -11.10
CA GLY A 122 1.16 8.82 -12.51
C GLY A 122 0.08 7.79 -12.80
N ARG A 123 0.44 6.71 -13.52
CA ARG A 123 -0.48 5.62 -13.81
C ARG A 123 -0.89 4.84 -12.56
N ARG A 124 -2.15 4.40 -12.52
CA ARG A 124 -2.72 3.55 -11.48
C ARG A 124 -3.14 2.20 -12.07
N ALA A 125 -2.66 1.11 -11.47
CA ALA A 125 -3.12 -0.24 -11.76
C ALA A 125 -3.74 -0.88 -10.51
N VAL A 126 -4.81 -1.64 -10.71
CA VAL A 126 -5.49 -2.41 -9.65
C VAL A 126 -5.50 -3.88 -10.03
N ILE A 127 -4.97 -4.73 -9.14
CA ILE A 127 -4.84 -6.16 -9.34
C ILE A 127 -5.61 -6.87 -8.24
N LEU A 128 -6.64 -7.61 -8.64
CA LEU A 128 -7.51 -8.30 -7.71
C LEU A 128 -7.23 -9.80 -7.78
N GLY A 129 -7.13 -10.44 -6.61
CA GLY A 129 -7.24 -11.89 -6.52
C GLY A 129 -8.70 -12.34 -6.63
N ASP A 130 -8.94 -13.62 -6.38
CA ASP A 130 -10.29 -14.18 -6.39
C ASP A 130 -11.23 -13.44 -5.42
N THR A 131 -12.41 -13.08 -5.89
CA THR A 131 -13.41 -12.28 -5.17
C THR A 131 -14.84 -12.67 -5.50
N LYS A 132 -15.72 -12.64 -4.49
CA LYS A 132 -17.15 -12.95 -4.65
C LYS A 132 -17.99 -11.75 -5.08
N GLU A 133 -17.61 -10.54 -4.66
CA GLU A 133 -18.43 -9.36 -4.81
C GLU A 133 -17.62 -8.16 -5.30
N ALA A 134 -17.97 -7.66 -6.48
CA ALA A 134 -17.28 -6.53 -7.12
C ALA A 134 -17.67 -5.16 -6.52
N GLN A 135 -18.73 -5.08 -5.72
CA GLN A 135 -19.19 -3.79 -5.20
C GLN A 135 -18.24 -3.23 -4.13
N ALA A 136 -17.67 -4.11 -3.30
CA ALA A 136 -16.71 -3.73 -2.26
C ALA A 136 -15.39 -3.18 -2.84
N ILE A 137 -15.07 -3.47 -4.10
CA ILE A 137 -13.83 -3.05 -4.75
C ILE A 137 -14.00 -1.85 -5.68
N ALA A 138 -15.23 -1.43 -5.96
CA ALA A 138 -15.52 -0.38 -6.93
C ALA A 138 -14.81 0.93 -6.57
N GLY A 139 -14.81 1.31 -5.29
CA GLY A 139 -14.08 2.50 -4.81
C GLY A 139 -12.56 2.37 -4.93
N PHE A 140 -12.01 1.17 -4.85
CA PHE A 140 -10.57 0.93 -4.99
C PHE A 140 -10.11 0.96 -6.45
N ALA A 141 -10.97 0.48 -7.35
CA ALA A 141 -10.75 0.49 -8.79
C ALA A 141 -11.07 1.84 -9.45
N GLU A 142 -11.66 2.79 -8.71
CA GLU A 142 -12.06 4.07 -9.25
C GLU A 142 -10.85 4.85 -9.79
N GLY A 143 -10.97 5.28 -11.05
CA GLY A 143 -9.93 6.04 -11.74
C GLY A 143 -8.64 5.27 -12.00
N CYS A 144 -8.64 3.94 -11.92
CA CYS A 144 -7.49 3.16 -12.38
C CYS A 144 -7.40 3.18 -13.92
N ASP A 145 -6.17 3.18 -14.43
CA ASP A 145 -5.91 3.03 -15.86
C ASP A 145 -6.03 1.57 -16.31
N VAL A 146 -5.66 0.65 -15.41
CA VAL A 146 -5.68 -0.79 -15.67
C VAL A 146 -6.32 -1.51 -14.49
N LEU A 147 -7.37 -2.28 -14.78
CA LEU A 147 -8.01 -3.19 -13.84
C LEU A 147 -7.75 -4.64 -14.26
N VAL A 148 -7.11 -5.41 -13.40
CA VAL A 148 -6.96 -6.86 -13.54
C VAL A 148 -7.95 -7.51 -12.57
N HIS A 149 -9.00 -8.09 -13.12
CA HIS A 149 -10.07 -8.77 -12.37
C HIS A 149 -10.23 -10.20 -12.89
N GLU A 150 -10.48 -11.15 -12.00
CA GLU A 150 -10.78 -12.52 -12.41
C GLU A 150 -12.11 -12.62 -13.17
N ALA A 151 -12.25 -13.64 -14.01
CA ALA A 151 -13.48 -13.91 -14.75
C ALA A 151 -13.78 -15.41 -14.71
N THR A 152 -13.89 -15.95 -13.49
CA THR A 152 -13.99 -17.40 -13.26
C THR A 152 -15.27 -18.01 -13.83
N PHE A 153 -16.37 -17.26 -13.86
CA PHE A 153 -17.66 -17.72 -14.36
C PHE A 153 -18.14 -16.85 -15.52
N ASN A 154 -18.83 -17.47 -16.48
CA ASN A 154 -19.60 -16.75 -17.48
C ASN A 154 -20.97 -16.34 -16.90
N ASP A 155 -21.78 -15.64 -17.71
CA ASP A 155 -23.10 -15.16 -17.26
C ASP A 155 -24.08 -16.29 -16.94
N GLU A 156 -23.97 -17.44 -17.61
CA GLU A 156 -24.83 -18.61 -17.40
C GLU A 156 -24.62 -19.22 -16.01
N ASP A 157 -23.37 -19.18 -15.52
CA ASP A 157 -22.95 -19.73 -14.24
C ASP A 157 -23.02 -18.72 -13.08
N ARG A 158 -23.60 -17.53 -13.29
CA ARG A 158 -23.73 -16.48 -12.25
C ARG A 158 -24.36 -16.99 -10.95
N ARG A 159 -25.23 -18.01 -11.02
CA ARG A 159 -25.83 -18.62 -9.82
C ARG A 159 -24.82 -19.43 -9.00
N LEU A 160 -23.90 -20.13 -9.65
CA LEU A 160 -22.84 -20.90 -8.99
C LEU A 160 -21.87 -19.98 -8.25
N ALA A 161 -21.57 -18.80 -8.81
CA ALA A 161 -20.72 -17.80 -8.17
C ALA A 161 -21.24 -17.34 -6.80
N ARG A 162 -22.58 -17.29 -6.61
CA ARG A 162 -23.22 -16.88 -5.34
C ARG A 162 -23.28 -17.97 -4.28
N GLN A 163 -23.02 -19.23 -4.65
CA GLN A 163 -23.11 -20.37 -3.73
C GLN A 163 -21.78 -20.72 -3.06
N ARG A 164 -20.67 -20.16 -3.56
CA ARG A 164 -19.34 -20.30 -2.96
C ARG A 164 -19.18 -19.35 -1.80
#